data_AF-A0A960AGG1-F1
#
_entry.id   AF-A0A960AGG1-F1
#
_cell.length_a   1.000
_cell.length_b   1.000
_cell.length_c   1.000
_cell.angle_alpha   90.00
_cell.angle_beta   90.00
_cell.angle_gamma   90.00
#
_symmetry.space_group_name_H-M   'P 1'
#
loop_
_entity.id
_entity.type
_entity.pdbx_description
1 polymer ?
#
loop_
_entity_poly.entity_id
_entity_poly.type
_entity_poly.pdbx_seq_one_letter_code
_entity_poly.pdbx_strand_id
1 'polypeptide(L)' 'NVLAFPGVFRGLLDARAHEVTVDMLLRAAEAIAMVVKDEELNPSFIIPTVFHPDVPHAVAAAIRGVEHRG' A
#
# COMPACT_ATOMS: atom_id res chain seq x y z
N ASN A 1 6.69 9.76 -0.60
CA ASN A 1 6.19 10.19 0.72
C ASN A 1 6.47 9.08 1.72
N VAL A 2 6.76 9.40 2.98
CA VAL A 2 7.24 8.46 4.01
C VAL A 2 6.22 7.33 4.30
N LEU A 3 4.94 7.56 4.00
CA LEU A 3 3.85 6.60 4.15
C LEU A 3 4.00 5.36 3.24
N ALA A 4 4.31 5.57 1.96
CA ALA A 4 4.38 4.49 0.98
C ALA A 4 5.81 3.96 0.78
N PHE A 5 6.82 4.76 1.09
CA PHE A 5 8.21 4.51 0.69
C PHE A 5 8.77 3.15 1.20
N PRO A 6 8.55 2.72 2.46
CA PRO A 6 9.04 1.42 2.90
C PRO A 6 8.35 0.24 2.20
N GLY A 7 7.02 0.30 2.06
CA GLY A 7 6.23 -0.77 1.44
C GLY A 7 6.45 -0.88 -0.06
N VAL A 8 6.57 0.24 -0.76
CA VAL A 8 6.81 0.28 -2.21
C VAL A 8 8.11 -0.42 -2.56
N PHE A 9 9.21 -0.05 -1.91
CA PHE A 9 10.51 -0.66 -2.17
C PHE A 9 10.54 -2.14 -1.81
N ARG A 10 9.94 -2.51 -0.67
CA ARG A 10 9.84 -3.92 -0.28
C ARG A 10 9.07 -4.75 -1.30
N GLY A 11 7.93 -4.24 -1.78
CA GLY A 11 7.13 -4.91 -2.81
C GLY A 11 7.87 -5.07 -4.14
N LEU A 12 8.60 -4.04 -4.58
CA LEU A 12 9.41 -4.10 -5.81
C LEU A 12 10.55 -5.12 -5.69
N LEU A 13 11.24 -5.14 -4.55
CA LEU A 13 12.30 -6.12 -4.28
C LEU A 13 11.75 -7.55 -4.26
N ASP A 14 10.58 -7.76 -3.65
CA ASP A 14 9.92 -9.07 -3.58
C ASP A 14 9.38 -9.55 -4.92
N ALA A 15 8.91 -8.63 -5.76
CA ALA A 15 8.51 -8.91 -7.13
C ALA A 15 9.70 -9.13 -8.08
N ARG A 16 10.93 -8.83 -7.64
CA ARG A 16 12.11 -8.69 -8.51
C ARG A 16 11.80 -7.78 -9.71
N ALA A 17 11.06 -6.70 -9.45
CA ALA A 17 10.62 -5.79 -10.50
C ALA A 17 11.82 -5.02 -11.07
N HIS A 18 11.93 -5.01 -12.40
CA HIS A 18 12.94 -4.21 -13.11
C HIS A 18 12.44 -2.82 -13.47
N GLU A 19 11.12 -2.62 -13.44
CA GLU A 19 10.45 -1.37 -13.77
C GLU A 19 9.26 -1.16 -12.83
N VAL A 20 8.89 0.10 -12.61
CA VAL A 20 7.67 0.48 -11.88
C VAL A 20 6.59 0.80 -12.90
N THR A 21 5.52 0.00 -12.91
CA THR A 21 4.40 0.22 -13.83
C THR A 21 3.28 1.04 -13.17
N VAL A 22 2.40 1.62 -13.99
CA VAL A 22 1.21 2.34 -13.51
C VAL A 22 0.30 1.40 -12.69
N ASP A 23 0.17 0.13 -13.09
CA ASP A 23 -0.58 -0.88 -12.34
C ASP A 23 -0.04 -1.07 -10.91
N MET A 24 1.28 -1.16 -10.74
CA MET A 24 1.90 -1.24 -9.41
C MET A 24 1.57 -0.02 -8.54
N LEU A 25 1.52 1.17 -9.14
CA LEU A 25 1.16 2.40 -8.43
C LEU A 25 -0.32 2.44 -8.04
N LEU A 26 -1.22 1.99 -8.92
CA LEU A 26 -2.64 1.85 -8.59
C LEU A 26 -2.85 0.89 -7.44
N ARG A 27 -2.24 -0.30 -7.50
CA ARG A 27 -2.34 -1.31 -6.44
C ARG A 27 -1.79 -0.82 -5.10
N ALA A 28 -0.70 -0.06 -5.12
CA ALA A 28 -0.18 0.57 -3.92
C ALA A 28 -1.15 1.61 -3.34
N ALA A 29 -1.80 2.41 -4.19
CA ALA A 29 -2.79 3.40 -3.76
C ALA A 29 -4.05 2.74 -3.17
N GLU A 30 -4.55 1.68 -3.82
CA GLU A 30 -5.68 0.88 -3.31
C GLU A 30 -5.35 0.25 -1.96
N ALA A 31 -4.15 -0.34 -1.82
CA ALA A 31 -3.71 -0.92 -0.55
C ALA A 31 -3.62 0.11 0.58
N ILE A 32 -3.18 1.34 0.29
CA ILE A 32 -3.16 2.44 1.27
C ILE A 32 -4.58 2.83 1.67
N ALA A 33 -5.51 2.90 0.72
CA ALA A 33 -6.89 3.27 0.98
C ALA A 33 -7.61 2.21 1.84
N MET A 34 -7.39 0.92 1.55
CA MET A 34 -8.01 -0.19 2.27
C MET A 34 -7.51 -0.37 3.72
N VAL A 35 -6.40 0.26 4.10
CA VAL A 35 -5.93 0.24 5.49
C VAL A 35 -6.83 1.09 6.40
N VAL A 36 -7.51 2.11 5.85
CA VAL A 36 -8.49 2.89 6.62
C VAL A 36 -9.82 2.13 6.59
N LYS A 37 -10.32 1.72 7.76
CA LYS A 37 -11.62 1.05 7.85
C LYS A 37 -12.74 2.06 7.69
N ASP A 38 -13.88 1.62 7.15
CA ASP A 38 -15.07 2.45 6.99
C ASP A 38 -15.53 3.07 8.33
N GLU A 39 -15.31 2.36 9.45
CA GLU A 39 -15.67 2.85 10.79
C GLU A 39 -14.75 3.99 11.29
N GLU A 40 -13.53 4.08 10.76
CA GLU A 40 -12.53 5.08 11.14
C GLU A 40 -12.56 6.30 10.21
N LEU A 41 -13.20 6.16 9.05
CA LEU A 41 -13.26 7.16 8.00
C LEU A 41 -14.09 8.37 8.45
N ASN A 42 -13.44 9.54 8.50
CA ASN A 42 -14.09 10.79 8.86
C ASN A 42 -13.38 11.98 8.17
N PRO A 43 -13.95 13.19 8.18
CA PRO A 43 -13.35 14.35 7.51
C PRO A 43 -11.93 14.70 7.99
N SER A 44 -11.53 14.25 9.18
CA SER A 44 -10.18 14.42 9.73
C SER A 44 -9.28 13.19 9.58
N PHE A 45 -9.81 12.07 9.05
CA PHE A 45 -9.10 10.81 8.89
C PHE A 45 -9.50 10.13 7.57
N ILE A 46 -8.92 10.65 6.49
CA ILE A 46 -9.16 10.20 5.10
C ILE A 46 -7.98 9.35 4.59
N ILE A 47 -6.81 9.50 5.21
CA ILE A 47 -5.59 8.75 4.89
C ILE A 47 -5.02 8.15 6.18
N PRO A 48 -4.37 6.97 6.13
CA PRO A 48 -3.76 6.40 7.32
C PRO A 48 -2.55 7.24 7.76
N THR A 49 -2.16 7.09 9.02
CA THR A 49 -0.96 7.77 9.51
C THR A 49 0.29 7.21 8.84
N VAL A 50 1.34 8.02 8.73
CA VAL A 50 2.60 7.61 8.10
C VAL A 50 3.35 6.50 8.84
N PHE A 51 2.97 6.22 10.09
CA PHE A 51 3.53 5.18 10.93
C PHE A 51 2.55 4.02 11.15
N HIS A 52 1.46 3.96 10.38
CA HIS A 52 0.51 2.88 10.49
C HIS A 52 1.20 1.54 10.19
N PRO A 53 1.26 0.60 11.15
CA PRO A 53 2.14 -0.58 11.07
C PRO A 53 1.80 -1.50 9.90
N ASP A 54 0.53 -1.49 9.47
CA ASP A 54 0.04 -2.34 8.39
C ASP A 54 0.30 -1.77 6.98
N VAL A 55 0.54 -0.46 6.84
CA VAL A 55 0.70 0.18 5.51
C VAL A 55 1.90 -0.40 4.75
N PRO A 56 3.11 -0.55 5.33
CA PRO A 56 4.25 -1.10 4.61
C PRO A 56 4.01 -2.53 4.11
N HIS A 57 3.37 -3.36 4.92
CA HIS A 57 3.09 -4.76 4.60
C HIS A 57 2.01 -4.88 3.51
N ALA A 58 0.92 -4.12 3.64
CA ALA A 58 -0.17 -4.10 2.67
C ALA A 58 0.31 -3.62 1.29
N VAL A 59 1.07 -2.52 1.24
CA VAL A 59 1.63 -1.98 -0.01
C VAL A 59 2.61 -2.96 -0.65
N ALA A 60 3.49 -3.58 0.13
CA ALA A 60 4.46 -4.54 -0.40
C ALA A 60 3.78 -5.78 -1.00
N ALA A 61 2.78 -6.33 -0.31
CA ALA A 61 2.00 -7.47 -0.79
C ALA A 61 1.22 -7.12 -2.07
N ALA A 62 0.61 -5.93 -2.09
CA ALA A 62 -0.12 -5.44 -3.25
C ALA A 62 0.78 -5.29 -4.48
N ILE A 63 1.98 -4.70 -4.36
CA ILE A 63 2.91 -4.57 -5.49
C ILE A 63 3.50 -5.91 -5.91
N ARG A 64 3.76 -6.82 -4.96
CA ARG A 64 4.32 -8.14 -5.25
C ARG A 64 3.48 -8.96 -6.22
N GLY A 65 2.16 -8.74 -6.27
CA GLY A 65 1.28 -9.58 -7.09
C GLY A 65 0.37 -10.51 -6.30
N VAL A 66 0.46 -10.55 -4.96
CA VAL A 66 -0.32 -11.50 -4.15
C VAL A 66 -1.72 -10.92 -3.96
N GLU A 67 -2.64 -11.33 -4.82
CA GLU A 67 -4.05 -11.01 -4.71
C GLU A 67 -4.62 -11.67 -3.43
N HIS A 68 -4.81 -10.89 -2.37
CA HIS A 68 -5.75 -11.26 -1.31
C HIS A 68 -7.12 -10.74 -1.70
N ARG A 69 -7.83 -11.49 -2.55
CA ARG A 69 -9.30 -11.38 -2.63
C ARG A 69 -9.87 -12.17 -1.47
N GLY A 70 -10.30 -11.48 -0.42
CA GLY A 70 -11.05 -12.01 0.70
C GLY A 70 -12.28 -11.17 0.92
#